data_AF-A0A497B7T0-F1
#
_entry.id   AF-A0A497B7T0-F1
#
_cell.length_a   1.000
_cell.length_b   1.000
_cell.length_c   1.000
_cell.angle_alpha   90.00
_cell.angle_beta   90.00
_cell.angle_gamma   90.00
#
_symmetry.space_group_name_H-M   'P 1'
#
loop_
_entity.id
_entity.type
_entity.pdbx_description
1 polymer ?
#
loop_
_entity_poly.entity_id
_entity_poly.type
_entity_poly.pdbx_seq_one_letter_code
_entity_poly.pdbx_strand_id
1 'polypeptide(L)'
;MPIEIPADIVARILLVLQIILALVGAFFIAFWLSLVIWTFRDIRSRTRDALAQILATLMVLLFNIPGLLLYFILRPQETLAEAYERALEEEALLQGIEEREVCPGCGRKVEQDFLVCPYCHTKLKKTCLMCKRLLHLNWNICPYCGAPQVSSSTEVKAEAESGAQETPPEAEE
;
A
#
# COMPACT_ATOMS: atom_id res chain seq x y z
N MET A 1 65.88 -10.46 52.78
CA MET A 1 65.37 -11.85 52.81
C MET A 1 64.43 -12.00 51.62
N PRO A 2 64.75 -12.85 50.63
CA PRO A 2 63.82 -13.13 49.54
C PRO A 2 62.59 -13.85 50.10
N ILE A 3 61.41 -13.36 49.76
CA ILE A 3 60.14 -14.01 50.11
C ILE A 3 59.98 -15.19 49.16
N GLU A 4 60.30 -16.40 49.61
CA GLU A 4 60.04 -17.63 48.87
C GLU A 4 58.55 -17.95 49.01
N ILE A 5 57.75 -17.51 48.04
CA ILE A 5 56.34 -17.89 47.94
C ILE A 5 56.31 -19.39 47.60
N PRO A 6 55.62 -20.21 48.40
CA PRO A 6 55.61 -21.65 48.15
C PRO A 6 54.86 -21.94 46.85
N ALA A 7 55.43 -22.85 46.04
CA ALA A 7 55.02 -23.06 44.65
C ALA A 7 53.55 -23.52 44.50
N ASP A 8 52.98 -24.12 45.54
CA ASP A 8 51.58 -24.53 45.61
C ASP A 8 50.61 -23.34 45.70
N ILE A 9 50.99 -22.27 46.40
CA ILE A 9 50.21 -21.03 46.47
C ILE A 9 50.19 -20.35 45.11
N VAL A 10 51.35 -20.28 44.43
CA VAL A 10 51.44 -19.71 43.08
C VAL A 10 50.57 -20.50 42.09
N ALA A 11 50.61 -21.83 42.13
CA ALA A 11 49.78 -22.69 41.28
C ALA A 11 48.27 -22.49 41.52
N ARG A 12 47.83 -22.38 42.78
CA ARG A 12 46.43 -22.10 43.14
C ARG A 12 45.99 -20.71 42.67
N ILE A 13 46.84 -19.69 42.83
CA ILE A 13 46.56 -18.33 42.37
C ILE A 13 46.40 -18.29 40.84
N LEU A 14 47.30 -18.94 40.11
CA LEU A 14 47.21 -19.02 38.64
C LEU A 14 45.93 -19.74 38.19
N LEU A 15 45.55 -20.84 38.86
CA LEU A 15 44.33 -21.57 38.57
C LEU A 15 43.08 -20.71 38.82
N VAL A 16 43.01 -20.03 39.97
CA VAL A 16 41.89 -19.12 40.29
C VAL A 16 41.81 -17.97 39.28
N LEU A 17 42.96 -17.38 38.92
CA LEU A 17 43.03 -16.33 37.91
C LEU A 17 42.52 -16.82 36.54
N GLN A 18 42.91 -18.03 36.11
CA GLN A 18 42.43 -18.64 34.87
C GLN A 18 40.91 -18.86 34.88
N ILE A 19 40.35 -19.35 35.99
CA ILE A 19 38.90 -19.55 36.13
C ILE A 19 38.17 -18.20 36.05
N ILE A 20 38.66 -17.17 36.76
CA ILE A 20 38.06 -15.84 36.72
C ILE A 20 38.11 -15.28 35.30
N LEU A 21 39.25 -15.35 34.63
CA LEU A 21 39.41 -14.87 33.26
C LEU A 21 38.49 -15.61 32.28
N ALA A 22 38.34 -16.92 32.44
CA ALA A 22 37.44 -17.74 31.64
C ALA A 22 35.97 -17.37 31.86
N LEU A 23 35.54 -17.17 33.11
CA LEU A 23 34.18 -16.74 33.44
C LEU A 23 33.86 -15.35 32.89
N VAL A 24 34.78 -14.40 33.06
CA VAL A 24 34.64 -13.04 32.53
C VAL A 24 34.58 -13.09 31.00
N GLY A 25 35.50 -13.80 30.35
CA GLY A 25 35.50 -13.98 28.90
C GLY A 25 34.21 -14.61 28.38
N ALA A 26 33.72 -15.68 29.02
CA ALA A 26 32.47 -16.32 28.67
C ALA A 26 31.27 -15.38 28.80
N PHE A 27 31.23 -14.57 29.85
CA PHE A 27 30.19 -13.56 30.05
C PHE A 27 30.22 -12.49 28.94
N PHE A 28 31.40 -11.96 28.61
CA PHE A 28 31.54 -10.99 27.52
C PHE A 28 31.13 -11.58 26.16
N ILE A 29 31.47 -12.84 25.88
CA ILE A 29 31.05 -13.53 24.66
C ILE A 29 29.53 -13.70 24.62
N ALA A 30 28.92 -14.14 25.72
CA ALA A 30 27.47 -14.31 25.80
C ALA A 30 26.73 -12.96 25.62
N PHE A 31 27.23 -11.90 26.25
CA PHE A 31 26.71 -10.54 26.10
C PHE A 31 26.85 -10.04 24.66
N TRP A 32 28.01 -10.26 24.02
CA TRP A 32 28.23 -9.89 22.63
C TRP A 32 27.30 -10.64 21.67
N LEU A 33 27.15 -11.95 21.83
CA LEU A 33 26.20 -12.74 21.02
C LEU A 33 24.76 -12.28 21.25
N SER A 34 24.39 -11.93 22.48
CA SER A 34 23.07 -11.38 22.80
C SER A 34 22.82 -10.07 22.04
N LEU A 35 23.80 -9.16 22.01
CA LEU A 35 23.71 -7.91 21.23
C LEU A 35 23.58 -8.17 19.73
N VAL A 36 24.35 -9.10 19.18
CA VAL A 36 24.26 -9.45 17.76
C VAL A 36 22.87 -10.01 17.41
N ILE A 37 22.36 -10.95 18.21
CA ILE A 37 21.04 -11.55 18.02
C ILE A 37 19.93 -10.50 18.18
N TRP A 38 20.05 -9.62 19.18
CA TRP A 38 19.11 -8.53 19.40
C TRP A 38 19.08 -7.57 18.21
N THR A 39 20.25 -7.17 17.71
CA THR A 39 20.36 -6.24 16.58
C THR A 39 19.79 -6.85 15.30
N PHE A 40 20.05 -8.14 15.04
CA PHE A 40 19.45 -8.86 13.91
C PHE A 40 17.93 -8.92 14.01
N ARG A 41 17.38 -9.15 15.22
CA ARG A 41 15.94 -9.21 15.43
C ARG A 41 15.27 -7.83 15.35
N ASP A 42 15.91 -6.76 15.84
CA ASP A 42 15.39 -5.38 15.74
C ASP A 42 15.43 -4.86 14.30
N ILE A 43 16.47 -5.16 13.51
CA ILE A 43 16.51 -4.71 12.11
C ILE A 43 15.51 -5.47 11.23
N ARG A 44 15.31 -6.78 11.48
CA ARG A 44 14.38 -7.61 10.70
C ARG A 44 12.91 -7.21 10.90
N SER A 45 12.56 -6.70 12.09
CA SER A 45 11.20 -6.18 12.33
C SER A 45 10.98 -4.79 11.72
N ARG A 46 12.07 -4.06 11.41
CA ARG A 46 12.01 -2.66 10.96
C ARG A 46 12.18 -2.47 9.46
N THR A 47 12.98 -3.28 8.77
CA THR A 47 13.17 -3.17 7.31
C THR A 47 13.30 -4.50 6.60
N ARG A 48 12.88 -4.55 5.34
CA ARG A 48 12.97 -5.72 4.44
C ARG A 48 14.27 -5.70 3.61
N ASP A 49 15.00 -4.58 3.63
CA ASP A 49 16.24 -4.40 2.87
C ASP A 49 17.39 -5.25 3.44
N ALA A 50 17.78 -6.28 2.68
CA ALA A 50 18.84 -7.22 3.07
C ALA A 50 20.20 -6.52 3.26
N LEU A 51 20.52 -5.49 2.47
CA LEU A 51 21.79 -4.75 2.59
C LEU A 51 21.89 -4.00 3.92
N ALA A 52 20.82 -3.35 4.37
CA ALA A 52 20.79 -2.66 5.66
C ALA A 52 20.92 -3.65 6.83
N GLN A 53 20.28 -4.83 6.71
CA GLN A 53 20.42 -5.91 7.70
C GLN A 53 21.85 -6.43 7.79
N ILE A 54 22.50 -6.68 6.64
CA ILE A 54 23.88 -7.18 6.59
C ILE A 54 24.84 -6.12 7.13
N LEU A 55 24.73 -4.86 6.69
CA LEU A 55 25.62 -3.78 7.12
C LEU A 55 25.52 -3.53 8.64
N ALA A 56 24.30 -3.48 9.18
CA ALA A 56 24.08 -3.26 10.62
C ALA A 56 24.62 -4.43 11.46
N THR A 57 24.35 -5.67 11.03
CA THR A 57 24.86 -6.86 11.73
C THR A 57 26.38 -6.93 11.67
N LEU A 58 26.98 -6.64 10.51
CA LEU A 58 28.43 -6.59 10.32
C LEU A 58 29.09 -5.51 11.18
N MET A 59 28.46 -4.33 11.28
CA MET A 59 28.99 -3.22 12.05
C MET A 59 28.96 -3.50 13.57
N VAL A 60 27.89 -4.10 14.08
CA VAL A 60 27.84 -4.55 15.50
C VAL A 60 28.76 -5.73 15.76
N LEU A 61 28.95 -6.62 14.78
CA LEU A 61 29.90 -7.72 14.88
C LEU A 61 31.35 -7.21 14.96
N LEU A 62 31.74 -6.25 14.11
CA LEU A 62 33.11 -5.72 14.06
C LEU A 62 33.40 -4.71 15.18
N PHE A 63 32.47 -3.78 15.44
CA PHE A 63 32.69 -2.64 16.32
C PHE A 63 31.98 -2.76 17.68
N ASN A 64 31.16 -3.77 17.94
CA ASN A 64 30.54 -4.04 19.26
C ASN A 64 29.80 -2.79 19.82
N ILE A 65 30.37 -2.09 20.82
CA ILE A 65 29.78 -0.89 21.45
C ILE A 65 29.70 0.31 20.49
N PRO A 66 30.78 0.79 19.84
CA PRO A 66 30.68 1.85 18.84
C PRO A 66 29.80 1.47 17.64
N GLY A 67 29.73 0.19 17.28
CA GLY A 67 28.82 -0.30 16.25
C GLY A 67 27.35 -0.15 16.67
N LEU A 68 27.03 -0.40 17.94
CA LEU A 68 25.70 -0.20 18.49
C LEU A 68 25.30 1.29 18.54
N LEU A 69 26.25 2.17 18.86
CA LEU A 69 26.00 3.63 18.89
C LEU A 69 25.68 4.16 17.49
N LEU A 70 26.45 3.74 16.49
CA LEU A 70 26.25 4.14 15.10
C LEU A 70 24.97 3.49 14.53
N TYR A 71 24.64 2.27 14.94
CA TYR A 71 23.36 1.63 14.65
C TYR A 71 22.17 2.46 15.15
N PHE A 72 22.22 2.97 16.39
CA PHE A 72 21.14 3.81 16.93
C PHE A 72 20.95 5.12 16.14
N ILE A 73 22.03 5.69 15.57
CA ILE A 73 21.94 6.85 14.68
C ILE A 73 21.33 6.48 13.32
N LEU A 74 21.73 5.35 12.73
CA LEU A 74 21.27 4.91 11.41
C LEU A 74 19.89 4.24 11.43
N ARG A 75 19.31 4.05 12.62
CA ARG A 75 18.08 3.29 12.85
C ARG A 75 16.89 3.95 12.13
N PRO A 76 16.24 3.29 11.16
CA PRO A 76 15.04 3.79 10.50
C PRO A 76 13.90 3.94 11.52
N GLN A 77 13.16 5.05 11.44
CA GLN A 77 12.11 5.38 12.41
C GLN A 77 10.76 4.71 12.11
N GLU A 78 10.48 4.39 10.84
CA GLU A 78 9.25 3.75 10.42
C GLU A 78 9.40 2.23 10.42
N THR A 79 8.43 1.54 11.00
CA THR A 79 8.33 0.08 10.92
C THR A 79 7.57 -0.35 9.66
N LEU A 80 7.87 -1.53 9.12
CA LEU A 80 7.14 -2.08 7.96
C LEU A 80 5.62 -2.20 8.19
N ALA A 81 5.20 -2.38 9.44
CA ALA A 81 3.80 -2.47 9.81
C ALA A 81 3.08 -1.12 9.66
N GLU A 82 3.69 -0.04 10.17
CA GLU A 82 3.13 1.32 10.08
C GLU A 82 3.02 1.78 8.62
N ALA A 83 4.03 1.47 7.79
CA ALA A 83 3.99 1.79 6.36
C ALA A 83 2.87 1.04 5.63
N TYR A 84 2.62 -0.22 5.99
CA TYR A 84 1.54 -1.02 5.41
C TYR A 84 0.16 -0.54 5.85
N GLU A 85 -0.01 -0.19 7.14
CA GLU A 85 -1.26 0.37 7.66
C GLU A 85 -1.63 1.67 6.97
N ARG A 86 -0.69 2.60 6.77
CA ARG A 86 -0.94 3.82 5.99
C ARG A 86 -1.35 3.54 4.55
N ALA A 87 -0.69 2.59 3.89
CA ALA A 87 -1.04 2.21 2.52
C ALA A 87 -2.47 1.66 2.45
N LEU A 88 -2.87 0.83 3.43
CA LEU A 88 -4.22 0.27 3.50
C LEU A 88 -5.27 1.35 3.82
N GLU A 89 -4.96 2.31 4.70
CA GLU A 89 -5.83 3.46 4.96
C GLU A 89 -6.04 4.33 3.71
N GLU A 90 -4.97 4.57 2.93
CA GLU A 90 -5.05 5.32 1.68
C GLU A 90 -5.92 4.58 0.64
N GLU A 91 -5.75 3.26 0.50
CA GLU A 91 -6.59 2.43 -0.38
C GLU A 91 -8.07 2.45 0.05
N ALA A 92 -8.36 2.34 1.35
CA ALA A 92 -9.72 2.38 1.89
C ALA A 92 -10.40 3.75 1.70
N LEU A 93 -9.64 4.84 1.81
CA LEU A 93 -10.13 6.19 1.58
C LEU A 93 -10.49 6.41 0.10
N LEU A 94 -9.67 5.92 -0.82
CA LEU A 94 -9.89 6.05 -2.27
C LEU A 94 -11.14 5.27 -2.74
N GLN A 95 -11.37 4.07 -2.21
CA GLN A 95 -12.56 3.27 -2.53
C GLN A 95 -13.88 4.00 -2.20
N GLY A 96 -13.93 4.75 -1.09
CA GLY A 96 -15.13 5.53 -0.71
C GLY A 96 -15.44 6.71 -1.63
N ILE A 97 -14.49 7.10 -2.50
CA ILE A 97 -14.64 8.18 -3.48
C ILE A 97 -15.10 7.61 -4.84
N GLU A 98 -14.63 6.43 -5.23
CA GLU A 98 -14.91 5.80 -6.53
C GLU A 98 -16.38 5.35 -6.69
N GLU A 99 -17.04 4.99 -5.59
CA GLU A 99 -18.40 4.41 -5.62
C GLU A 99 -19.54 5.42 -5.90
N ARG A 100 -19.21 6.71 -6.09
CA ARG A 100 -20.19 7.80 -6.21
C ARG A 100 -20.31 8.29 -7.65
N GLU A 101 -21.34 7.83 -8.34
CA GLU A 101 -21.72 8.35 -9.66
C GLU A 101 -22.08 9.85 -9.58
N VAL A 102 -21.66 10.62 -10.59
CA VAL A 102 -21.94 12.06 -10.69
C VAL A 102 -23.02 12.30 -11.75
N CYS A 103 -24.01 13.13 -11.44
CA CYS A 103 -25.07 13.48 -12.37
C CYS A 103 -24.51 14.30 -13.55
N PRO A 104 -24.74 13.91 -14.82
CA PRO A 104 -24.27 14.66 -15.99
C PRO A 104 -24.99 16.00 -16.20
N GLY A 105 -26.15 16.21 -15.57
CA GLY A 105 -26.92 17.45 -15.70
C GLY A 105 -26.45 18.56 -14.75
N CYS A 106 -26.20 18.23 -13.48
CA CYS A 106 -25.90 19.22 -12.44
C CYS A 106 -24.56 19.02 -11.73
N GLY A 107 -23.82 17.94 -12.02
CA GLY A 107 -22.54 17.63 -11.39
C GLY A 107 -22.63 17.23 -9.91
N ARG A 108 -23.85 17.06 -9.36
CA ARG A 108 -24.03 16.60 -7.97
C ARG A 108 -23.88 15.08 -7.88
N LYS A 109 -23.39 14.62 -6.73
CA LYS A 109 -23.26 13.19 -6.39
C LYS A 109 -24.65 12.57 -6.29
N VAL A 110 -24.84 11.42 -6.92
CA VAL A 110 -26.09 10.66 -6.95
C VAL A 110 -25.82 9.18 -6.63
N GLU A 111 -26.76 8.53 -5.96
CA GLU A 111 -26.65 7.11 -5.61
C GLU A 111 -26.83 6.23 -6.85
N GLN A 112 -26.24 5.04 -6.85
CA GLN A 112 -26.27 4.12 -8.00
C GLN A 112 -27.68 3.64 -8.35
N ASP A 113 -28.63 3.62 -7.42
CA ASP A 113 -30.00 3.14 -7.67
C ASP A 113 -30.98 4.22 -8.13
N PHE A 114 -30.53 5.47 -8.29
CA PHE A 114 -31.43 6.58 -8.63
C PHE A 114 -31.82 6.56 -10.11
N LEU A 115 -33.13 6.52 -10.37
CA LEU A 115 -33.71 6.65 -11.71
C LEU A 115 -33.64 8.09 -12.24
N VAL A 116 -33.82 9.07 -11.34
CA VAL A 116 -33.92 10.50 -11.63
C VAL A 116 -33.16 11.28 -10.56
N CYS A 117 -32.43 12.32 -10.96
CA CYS A 117 -31.74 13.17 -10.01
C CYS A 117 -32.73 14.01 -9.18
N PRO A 118 -32.66 14.01 -7.83
CA PRO A 118 -33.58 14.77 -6.99
C PRO A 118 -33.37 16.30 -7.06
N TYR A 119 -32.25 16.76 -7.63
CA TYR A 119 -31.91 18.19 -7.68
C TYR A 119 -32.25 18.84 -9.01
N CYS A 120 -31.97 18.18 -10.12
CA CYS A 120 -32.17 18.72 -11.48
C CYS A 120 -33.18 17.93 -12.30
N HIS A 121 -33.75 16.85 -11.74
CA HIS A 121 -34.77 16.00 -12.38
C HIS A 121 -34.29 15.35 -13.69
N THR A 122 -32.99 15.37 -13.99
CA THR A 122 -32.39 14.67 -15.12
C THR A 122 -32.50 13.17 -14.92
N LYS A 123 -32.91 12.46 -15.97
CA LYS A 123 -32.99 10.99 -15.97
C LYS A 123 -31.57 10.41 -16.00
N LEU A 124 -31.25 9.59 -15.00
CA LEU A 124 -29.90 9.03 -14.81
C LEU A 124 -29.77 7.63 -15.39
N LYS A 125 -30.84 6.82 -15.24
CA LYS A 125 -30.87 5.41 -15.67
C LYS A 125 -32.15 5.10 -16.45
N LYS A 126 -32.09 4.10 -17.31
CA LYS A 126 -33.22 3.54 -18.06
C LYS A 126 -33.42 2.08 -17.67
N THR A 127 -34.66 1.61 -17.67
CA THR A 127 -34.97 0.20 -17.41
C THR A 127 -34.88 -0.61 -18.69
N CYS A 128 -34.21 -1.76 -18.65
CA CYS A 128 -34.20 -2.69 -19.78
C CYS A 128 -35.61 -3.25 -20.04
N LEU A 129 -36.06 -3.26 -21.30
CA LEU A 129 -37.38 -3.76 -21.68
C LEU A 129 -37.54 -5.28 -21.49
N MET A 130 -36.43 -6.03 -21.52
CA MET A 130 -36.44 -7.49 -21.44
C MET A 130 -36.29 -7.99 -19.99
N CYS A 131 -35.31 -7.48 -19.24
CA CYS A 131 -35.00 -7.97 -17.89
C CYS A 131 -35.38 -7.00 -16.76
N LYS A 132 -35.93 -5.82 -17.08
CA LYS A 132 -36.36 -4.76 -16.13
C LYS A 132 -35.28 -4.23 -15.19
N ARG A 133 -34.00 -4.59 -15.36
CA ARG A 133 -32.88 -4.03 -14.60
C ARG A 133 -32.56 -2.59 -15.01
N LEU A 134 -31.99 -1.83 -14.08
CA LEU A 134 -31.50 -0.46 -14.27
C LEU A 134 -30.22 -0.48 -15.11
N LEU A 135 -30.17 0.33 -16.16
CA LEU A 135 -29.00 0.52 -17.03
C LEU A 135 -28.66 2.01 -17.12
N HIS A 136 -27.38 2.31 -17.35
CA HIS A 136 -26.97 3.66 -17.72
C HIS A 136 -27.62 4.11 -19.04
N LEU A 137 -27.93 5.40 -19.14
CA LEU A 137 -28.59 5.97 -20.33
C LEU A 137 -27.79 5.74 -21.63
N ASN A 138 -26.46 5.82 -21.54
CA ASN A 138 -25.51 5.72 -22.67
C ASN A 138 -25.26 4.28 -23.15
N TRP A 139 -25.81 3.25 -22.49
CA TRP A 139 -25.61 1.87 -22.90
C TRP A 139 -26.62 1.45 -23.96
N ASN A 140 -26.13 0.98 -25.10
CA ASN A 140 -26.94 0.48 -26.22
C ASN A 140 -27.22 -1.03 -26.14
N ILE A 141 -26.59 -1.73 -25.19
CA ILE A 141 -26.72 -3.17 -24.99
C ILE A 141 -26.83 -3.43 -23.49
N CYS A 142 -27.71 -4.34 -23.09
CA CYS A 142 -27.84 -4.73 -21.70
C CYS A 142 -26.76 -5.75 -21.29
N PRO A 143 -25.91 -5.48 -20.29
CA PRO A 143 -24.89 -6.44 -19.84
C PRO A 143 -25.48 -7.66 -19.13
N TYR A 144 -26.71 -7.59 -18.63
CA TYR A 144 -27.36 -8.70 -17.94
C TYR A 144 -28.08 -9.68 -18.87
N CYS A 145 -28.60 -9.21 -20.01
CA CYS A 145 -29.44 -10.03 -20.90
C CYS A 145 -29.07 -9.95 -22.38
N GLY A 146 -28.04 -9.18 -22.76
CA GLY A 146 -27.56 -9.03 -24.14
C GLY A 146 -28.50 -8.30 -25.10
N ALA A 147 -29.70 -7.90 -24.65
CA ALA A 147 -30.70 -7.28 -25.52
C ALA A 147 -30.28 -5.85 -25.94
N PRO A 148 -30.35 -5.50 -27.23
CA PRO A 148 -30.11 -4.14 -27.69
C PRO A 148 -31.16 -3.19 -27.12
N GLN A 149 -30.72 -1.98 -26.73
CA GLN A 149 -31.56 -0.92 -26.18
C GLN A 149 -31.52 0.27 -27.14
N VAL A 150 -32.69 0.79 -27.51
CA VAL A 150 -32.80 2.03 -28.27
C VAL A 150 -32.28 3.17 -27.39
N SER A 151 -31.21 3.85 -27.81
CA SER A 151 -30.75 5.09 -27.18
C SER A 151 -31.43 6.27 -27.83
N SER A 152 -31.93 7.20 -27.02
CA SER A 152 -32.63 8.42 -27.47
C SER A 152 -31.71 9.42 -28.19
N SER A 153 -30.45 9.07 -28.46
CA SER A 153 -29.48 9.88 -29.18
C SER A 153 -29.56 9.74 -30.70
N THR A 154 -30.32 8.75 -31.21
CA THR A 154 -30.38 8.49 -32.66
C THR A 154 -31.48 9.30 -33.36
N GLU A 155 -32.50 9.81 -32.65
CA GLU A 155 -33.58 10.60 -33.27
C GLU A 155 -33.12 11.98 -33.74
N VAL A 156 -32.14 12.62 -33.08
CA VAL A 156 -31.68 13.98 -33.45
C VAL A 156 -30.90 14.01 -34.77
N LYS A 157 -30.39 12.88 -35.27
CA LYS A 157 -29.57 12.86 -36.49
C LYS A 157 -30.37 12.52 -37.76
N ALA A 158 -31.56 11.93 -37.64
CA ALA A 158 -32.35 11.50 -38.80
C ALA A 158 -33.22 12.63 -39.41
N GLU A 159 -33.56 13.67 -38.65
CA GLU A 159 -34.37 14.79 -39.17
C GLU A 159 -33.54 15.87 -39.90
N ALA A 160 -32.22 15.90 -39.74
CA ALA A 160 -31.36 16.89 -40.41
C ALA A 160 -31.04 16.56 -41.87
N GLU A 161 -31.20 15.30 -42.32
CA GLU A 161 -30.89 14.87 -43.70
C GLU A 161 -32.13 14.77 -44.61
N SER A 162 -33.36 14.93 -44.08
CA SER A 162 -34.59 14.80 -44.87
C SER A 162 -35.19 16.14 -45.36
N GLY A 163 -34.49 17.27 -45.18
CA GLY A 163 -34.98 18.60 -45.57
C GLY A 163 -34.56 19.10 -46.95
N ALA A 164 -33.85 18.30 -47.76
CA ALA A 164 -33.24 18.76 -49.01
C ALA A 164 -33.68 17.94 -50.23
N GLN A 165 -34.98 17.73 -50.43
CA GLN A 165 -35.47 17.42 -51.76
C GLN A 165 -36.96 17.73 -51.89
N GLU A 166 -37.35 18.15 -53.09
CA GLU A 166 -38.69 18.50 -53.58
C GLU A 166 -39.05 20.00 -53.41
N THR A 167 -39.08 20.82 -54.46
CA THR A 167 -39.92 20.60 -55.65
C THR A 167 -39.61 21.53 -56.85
N PRO A 168 -40.14 21.21 -58.05
CA PRO A 168 -39.73 21.62 -59.41
C PRO A 168 -40.73 22.65 -60.03
N PRO A 169 -41.08 22.62 -61.34
CA PRO A 169 -40.40 22.88 -62.63
C PRO A 169 -40.92 24.18 -63.32
N GLU A 170 -40.62 24.37 -64.63
CA GLU A 170 -41.21 25.36 -65.58
C GLU A 170 -40.75 26.82 -65.42
N ALA A 171 -40.58 27.69 -66.44
CA ALA A 171 -40.35 27.70 -67.89
C ALA A 171 -40.16 29.20 -68.28
N GLU A 172 -39.64 29.51 -69.48
CA GLU A 172 -39.68 30.82 -70.19
C GLU A 172 -38.75 31.93 -69.60
N GLU A 173 -37.93 32.70 -70.34
CA GLU A 173 -37.76 33.09 -71.76
C GLU A 173 -36.27 33.13 -72.17
#